data_AF-A0A7C4VUC9-F1
#
_entry.id   AF-A0A7C4VUC9-F1
#
_cell.length_a   1.000
_cell.length_b   1.000
_cell.length_c   1.000
_cell.angle_alpha   90.00
_cell.angle_beta   90.00
_cell.angle_gamma   90.00
#
_symmetry.space_group_name_H-M   'P 1'
#
loop_
_entity.id
_entity.type
_entity.pdbx_description
1 polymer ?
#
loop_
_entity_poly.entity_id
_entity_poly.type
_entity_poly.pdbx_seq_one_letter_code
_entity_poly.pdbx_strand_id
1 'polypeptide(L)'
;MTEQVGFNGLTPKEWTKLSKSVWSAREVSSAREWYHLKHGATFSVALAERAIKMYTKKGDLVLDPFLGVGTTLVAARNLGRKGIGMEIYEHFVNLAKEVLSQQKLTEGFEQKVILGDCRDLLKWIEPNSVQLTFTSPPYANFILRSLEDRKKAHKSSWLVSLNKSVVRQYGEDPRDFGNLPYDKFIEAVKDIMKKLFVVTKPGGYNVWVVKDCRDPQNGKPFIDFHSDVAHAGEEAGFLYHDLIIWDQNEQRSLVLLGYPSVFYVNINHTFLVVLRKPLMNNARDKA
;
A
#
# COMPACT_ATOMS: atom_id res chain seq x y z
N MET A 1 0.48 30.29 -25.43
CA MET A 1 1.56 29.47 -24.85
C MET A 1 0.92 28.22 -24.28
N THR A 2 1.23 27.04 -24.78
CA THR A 2 0.83 25.78 -24.12
C THR A 2 1.45 25.76 -22.73
N GLU A 3 0.62 25.66 -21.68
CA GLU A 3 1.11 25.55 -20.30
C GLU A 3 2.07 24.36 -20.20
N GLN A 4 3.28 24.60 -19.70
CA GLN A 4 4.25 23.54 -19.48
C GLN A 4 3.75 22.66 -18.33
N VAL A 5 3.27 21.46 -18.65
CA VAL A 5 2.80 20.48 -17.68
C VAL A 5 3.93 19.58 -17.19
N GLY A 6 3.84 19.10 -15.95
CA GLY A 6 4.76 18.12 -15.38
C GLY A 6 4.68 16.76 -16.09
N PHE A 7 5.59 15.83 -15.74
CA PHE A 7 5.62 14.48 -16.34
C PHE A 7 4.31 13.70 -16.15
N ASN A 8 3.58 14.01 -15.08
CA ASN A 8 2.29 13.46 -14.66
C ASN A 8 1.09 14.25 -15.23
N GLY A 9 1.34 15.26 -16.06
CA GLY A 9 0.30 16.11 -16.67
C GLY A 9 -0.25 17.18 -15.73
N LEU A 10 0.38 17.44 -14.58
CA LEU A 10 -0.07 18.45 -13.63
C LEU A 10 0.42 19.85 -14.00
N THR A 11 -0.41 20.85 -13.72
CA THR A 11 0.01 22.25 -13.69
C THR A 11 0.93 22.52 -12.49
N PRO A 12 1.78 23.58 -12.53
CA PRO A 12 2.62 23.95 -11.38
C PRO A 12 1.82 24.15 -10.08
N LYS A 13 0.60 24.71 -10.18
CA LYS A 13 -0.27 24.91 -9.01
C LYS A 13 -0.74 23.59 -8.40
N GLU A 14 -1.17 22.64 -9.23
CA GLU A 14 -1.56 21.31 -8.76
C GLU A 14 -0.37 20.55 -8.17
N TRP A 15 0.80 20.66 -8.80
CA TRP A 15 2.05 20.07 -8.32
C TRP A 15 2.38 20.53 -6.91
N THR A 16 2.44 21.84 -6.68
CA THR A 16 2.72 22.43 -5.37
C THR A 16 1.70 22.03 -4.31
N LYS A 17 0.43 21.84 -4.69
CA LYS A 17 -0.60 21.38 -3.75
C LYS A 17 -0.35 19.93 -3.29
N LEU A 18 0.15 19.08 -4.18
CA LEU A 18 0.38 17.66 -3.89
C LEU A 18 1.71 17.38 -3.18
N SER A 19 2.67 18.31 -3.21
CA SER A 19 4.03 18.12 -2.69
C SER A 19 4.15 18.11 -1.16
N LYS A 20 3.06 18.20 -0.40
CA LYS A 20 3.09 18.05 1.06
C LYS A 20 3.51 16.62 1.42
N SER A 21 4.44 16.46 2.36
CA SER A 21 4.89 15.14 2.84
C SER A 21 4.01 14.54 3.95
N VAL A 22 3.18 15.34 4.63
CA VAL A 22 2.23 14.87 5.64
C VAL A 22 0.80 15.09 5.15
N TRP A 23 0.01 14.01 5.09
CA TRP A 23 -1.36 14.00 4.60
C TRP A 23 -2.30 13.67 5.76
N SER A 24 -3.23 14.58 6.07
CA SER A 24 -4.22 14.29 7.11
C SER A 24 -5.25 13.30 6.60
N ALA A 25 -5.79 12.46 7.47
CA ALA A 25 -6.79 11.49 7.07
C ALA A 25 -8.05 12.11 6.50
N ARG A 26 -8.39 13.36 6.84
CA ARG A 26 -9.46 14.13 6.19
C ARG A 26 -9.14 14.45 4.73
N GLU A 27 -7.92 14.88 4.42
CA GLU A 27 -7.50 15.22 3.05
C GLU A 27 -7.55 14.01 2.11
N VAL A 28 -7.33 12.81 2.63
CA VAL A 28 -7.30 11.56 1.86
C VAL A 28 -8.44 10.62 2.26
N SER A 29 -9.55 11.13 2.79
CA SER A 29 -10.73 10.32 3.10
C SER A 29 -11.64 10.18 1.87
N SER A 30 -12.23 9.00 1.69
CA SER A 30 -13.36 8.77 0.78
C SER A 30 -14.45 7.99 1.51
N ALA A 31 -15.68 8.03 0.99
CA ALA A 31 -16.76 7.22 1.56
C ALA A 31 -16.38 5.73 1.57
N ARG A 32 -16.72 5.04 2.67
CA ARG A 32 -16.55 3.60 2.76
C ARG A 32 -17.70 2.92 2.03
N GLU A 33 -17.41 2.38 0.86
CA GLU A 33 -18.30 1.49 0.14
C GLU A 33 -18.49 0.13 0.83
N TRP A 34 -19.58 -0.56 0.47
CA TRP A 34 -19.98 -1.85 1.04
C TRP A 34 -18.90 -2.93 0.98
N TYR A 35 -18.06 -2.93 -0.07
CA TYR A 35 -17.02 -3.92 -0.29
C TYR A 35 -15.80 -3.72 0.61
N HIS A 36 -15.51 -2.48 1.04
CA HIS A 36 -14.43 -2.21 2.00
C HIS A 36 -14.69 -2.88 3.35
N LEU A 37 -15.96 -3.04 3.73
CA LEU A 37 -16.38 -3.70 4.97
C LEU A 37 -16.22 -5.23 4.91
N LYS A 38 -16.18 -5.83 3.71
CA LYS A 38 -15.98 -7.27 3.53
C LYS A 38 -14.51 -7.67 3.76
N HIS A 39 -13.55 -6.84 3.34
CA HIS A 39 -12.11 -7.08 3.54
C HIS A 39 -11.65 -6.83 4.98
N GLY A 40 -12.18 -5.80 5.66
CA GLY A 40 -11.83 -5.49 7.05
C GLY A 40 -10.66 -4.53 7.24
N ALA A 41 -9.86 -4.23 6.21
CA ALA A 41 -8.95 -3.10 6.18
C ALA A 41 -8.49 -2.80 4.74
N THR A 42 -8.79 -1.61 4.24
CA THR A 42 -8.26 -1.07 2.98
C THR A 42 -7.92 0.39 3.20
N PHE A 43 -6.92 0.91 2.49
CA PHE A 43 -6.79 2.35 2.34
C PHE A 43 -7.99 2.91 1.56
N SER A 44 -8.17 4.22 1.60
CA SER A 44 -9.24 4.92 0.87
C SER A 44 -8.92 5.04 -0.62
N VAL A 45 -9.96 5.15 -1.45
CA VAL A 45 -9.80 5.49 -2.88
C VAL A 45 -9.09 6.84 -3.03
N ALA A 46 -9.43 7.82 -2.19
CA ALA A 46 -8.80 9.15 -2.23
C ALA A 46 -7.28 9.13 -1.93
N LEU A 47 -6.81 8.25 -1.04
CA LEU A 47 -5.37 8.08 -0.80
C LEU A 47 -4.68 7.54 -2.06
N ALA A 48 -5.25 6.50 -2.66
CA ALA A 48 -4.73 5.89 -3.88
C ALA A 48 -4.75 6.88 -5.05
N GLU A 49 -5.84 7.62 -5.25
CA GLU A 49 -5.96 8.64 -6.29
C GLU A 49 -4.90 9.73 -6.14
N ARG A 50 -4.65 10.20 -4.91
CA ARG A 50 -3.61 11.20 -4.66
C ARG A 50 -2.23 10.69 -5.08
N ALA A 51 -1.85 9.49 -4.64
CA ALA A 51 -0.57 8.88 -5.00
C ALA A 51 -0.45 8.61 -6.51
N ILE A 52 -1.49 8.04 -7.13
CA ILE A 52 -1.53 7.77 -8.58
C ILE A 52 -1.40 9.08 -9.36
N LYS A 53 -2.09 10.16 -8.95
CA LYS A 53 -2.00 11.47 -9.61
C LYS A 53 -0.58 12.06 -9.52
N MET A 54 0.14 11.83 -8.42
CA MET A 54 1.51 12.31 -8.26
C MET A 54 2.50 11.59 -9.18
N TYR A 55 2.39 10.28 -9.33
CA TYR A 55 3.44 9.45 -9.93
C TYR A 55 3.13 8.89 -11.33
N THR A 56 1.97 9.24 -11.91
CA THR A 56 1.52 8.76 -13.23
C THR A 56 0.83 9.86 -14.03
N LYS A 57 0.80 9.74 -15.36
CA LYS A 57 -0.10 10.48 -16.26
C LYS A 57 -1.23 9.57 -16.79
N LYS A 58 -2.22 10.17 -17.46
CA LYS A 58 -3.32 9.43 -18.11
C LYS A 58 -2.74 8.36 -19.07
N GLY A 59 -3.31 7.15 -19.03
CA GLY A 59 -2.90 6.00 -19.85
C GLY A 59 -1.70 5.20 -19.34
N ASP A 60 -1.01 5.66 -18.30
CA ASP A 60 0.04 4.87 -17.64
C ASP A 60 -0.53 3.62 -16.95
N LEU A 61 0.33 2.65 -16.71
CA LEU A 61 0.01 1.39 -16.04
C LEU A 61 0.32 1.47 -14.54
N VAL A 62 -0.71 1.22 -13.73
CA VAL A 62 -0.64 1.04 -12.28
C VAL A 62 -0.71 -0.46 -11.94
N LEU A 63 0.16 -0.92 -11.05
CA LEU A 63 0.21 -2.30 -10.57
C LEU A 63 -0.11 -2.37 -9.07
N ASP A 64 -0.89 -3.37 -8.66
CA ASP A 64 -1.06 -3.75 -7.26
C ASP A 64 -0.86 -5.28 -7.08
N PRO A 65 0.27 -5.73 -6.52
CA PRO A 65 0.51 -7.16 -6.29
C PRO A 65 -0.31 -7.76 -5.14
N PHE A 66 -1.01 -6.94 -4.35
CA PHE A 66 -1.83 -7.35 -3.20
C PHE A 66 -3.20 -6.68 -3.26
N LEU A 67 -3.91 -6.91 -4.36
CA LEU A 67 -5.08 -6.12 -4.78
C LEU A 67 -6.21 -6.07 -3.74
N GLY A 68 -6.42 -7.16 -2.99
CA GLY A 68 -7.57 -7.31 -2.10
C GLY A 68 -8.88 -7.08 -2.85
N VAL A 69 -9.65 -6.09 -2.42
CA VAL A 69 -10.98 -5.77 -3.00
C VAL A 69 -10.94 -4.74 -4.13
N GLY A 70 -9.77 -4.32 -4.58
CA GLY A 70 -9.65 -3.56 -5.83
C GLY A 70 -9.55 -2.04 -5.72
N THR A 71 -9.35 -1.48 -4.52
CA THR A 71 -9.28 -0.02 -4.30
C THR A 71 -8.28 0.68 -5.23
N THR A 72 -7.10 0.10 -5.45
CA THR A 72 -6.07 0.66 -6.36
C THR A 72 -6.55 0.75 -7.80
N LEU A 73 -7.23 -0.29 -8.31
CA LEU A 73 -7.74 -0.32 -9.69
C LEU A 73 -8.92 0.63 -9.89
N VAL A 74 -9.76 0.79 -8.87
CA VAL A 74 -10.81 1.81 -8.87
C VAL A 74 -10.19 3.21 -9.00
N ALA A 75 -9.20 3.53 -8.17
CA ALA A 75 -8.51 4.81 -8.22
C ALA A 75 -7.78 5.04 -9.57
N ALA A 76 -7.13 4.00 -10.10
CA ALA A 76 -6.47 4.06 -11.40
C ALA A 76 -7.48 4.37 -12.52
N ARG A 77 -8.63 3.68 -12.54
CA ARG A 77 -9.70 3.92 -13.51
C ARG A 77 -10.29 5.33 -13.40
N ASN A 78 -10.59 5.81 -12.19
CA ASN A 78 -11.14 7.15 -11.96
C ASN A 78 -10.25 8.25 -12.55
N LEU A 79 -8.94 8.00 -12.54
CA LEU A 79 -7.93 8.89 -13.10
C LEU A 79 -7.58 8.57 -14.57
N GLY A 80 -8.20 7.57 -15.21
CA GLY A 80 -7.91 7.21 -16.60
C GLY A 80 -6.53 6.56 -16.79
N ARG A 81 -6.12 5.69 -15.86
CA ARG A 81 -4.92 4.86 -15.96
C ARG A 81 -5.32 3.40 -16.21
N LYS A 82 -4.44 2.64 -16.86
CA LYS A 82 -4.55 1.18 -16.93
C LYS A 82 -4.19 0.60 -15.57
N GLY A 83 -4.80 -0.51 -15.20
CA GLY A 83 -4.51 -1.14 -13.92
C GLY A 83 -4.39 -2.65 -14.04
N ILE A 84 -3.42 -3.23 -13.36
CA ILE A 84 -3.31 -4.68 -13.16
C ILE A 84 -3.21 -4.95 -11.67
N GLY A 85 -4.02 -5.88 -11.16
CA GLY A 85 -3.97 -6.30 -9.77
C GLY A 85 -3.91 -7.81 -9.64
N MET A 86 -3.13 -8.30 -8.69
CA MET A 86 -3.02 -9.72 -8.34
C MET A 86 -3.62 -9.98 -6.96
N GLU A 87 -4.34 -11.08 -6.84
CA GLU A 87 -4.95 -11.50 -5.58
C GLU A 87 -4.97 -13.03 -5.52
N ILE A 88 -4.62 -13.59 -4.36
CA ILE A 88 -4.51 -15.04 -4.16
C ILE A 88 -5.85 -15.67 -3.80
N TYR A 89 -6.75 -14.92 -3.17
CA TYR A 89 -8.05 -15.42 -2.74
C TYR A 89 -9.11 -15.15 -3.79
N GLU A 90 -9.69 -16.23 -4.33
CA GLU A 90 -10.72 -16.17 -5.37
C GLU A 90 -11.93 -15.29 -4.98
N HIS A 91 -12.35 -15.33 -3.71
CA HIS A 91 -13.48 -14.52 -3.24
C HIS A 91 -13.19 -13.02 -3.28
N PHE A 92 -11.94 -12.58 -3.05
CA PHE A 92 -11.54 -11.18 -3.21
C PHE A 92 -11.38 -10.80 -4.68
N VAL A 93 -10.86 -11.71 -5.53
CA VAL A 93 -10.87 -11.51 -6.99
C VAL A 93 -12.27 -11.27 -7.53
N ASN A 94 -13.24 -12.10 -7.11
CA ASN A 94 -14.63 -11.98 -7.55
C ASN A 94 -15.25 -10.66 -7.06
N LEU A 95 -14.97 -10.28 -5.81
CA LEU A 95 -15.41 -9.00 -5.27
C LEU A 95 -14.80 -7.81 -6.02
N ALA A 96 -13.49 -7.82 -6.30
CA ALA A 96 -12.82 -6.76 -7.05
C ALA A 96 -13.40 -6.62 -8.47
N LYS A 97 -13.68 -7.75 -9.15
CA LYS A 97 -14.34 -7.75 -10.47
C LYS A 97 -15.76 -7.19 -10.41
N GLU A 98 -16.53 -7.53 -9.38
CA GLU A 98 -17.87 -6.99 -9.16
C GLU A 98 -17.83 -5.47 -8.95
N VAL A 99 -16.93 -4.97 -8.10
CA VAL A 99 -16.75 -3.53 -7.88
C VAL A 99 -16.36 -2.82 -9.16
N LEU A 100 -15.46 -3.42 -9.94
CA LEU A 100 -15.01 -2.90 -11.22
C LEU A 100 -16.08 -3.02 -12.33
N SER A 101 -17.13 -3.81 -12.20
CA SER A 101 -18.22 -3.88 -13.18
C SER A 101 -19.35 -2.87 -12.88
N GLN A 102 -19.53 -2.48 -11.62
CA GLN A 102 -20.59 -1.57 -11.18
C GLN A 102 -20.33 -0.09 -11.52
N GLN A 103 -19.11 0.29 -11.86
CA GLN A 103 -18.75 1.69 -12.14
C GLN A 103 -19.04 2.04 -13.61
N LYS A 104 -19.64 3.22 -13.83
CA LYS A 104 -19.95 3.74 -15.17
C LYS A 104 -18.71 3.66 -16.07
N LEU A 105 -18.90 3.12 -17.27
CA LEU A 105 -17.92 3.09 -18.37
C LEU A 105 -17.43 4.50 -18.69
N THR A 106 -16.44 5.01 -17.96
CA THR A 106 -15.61 6.13 -18.44
C THR A 106 -14.69 5.57 -19.51
N GLU A 107 -14.37 6.37 -20.53
CA GLU A 107 -13.52 5.98 -21.66
C GLU A 107 -12.24 5.24 -21.19
N GLY A 108 -12.19 3.93 -21.43
CA GLY A 108 -11.16 3.32 -22.28
C GLY A 108 -9.87 2.79 -21.66
N PHE A 109 -9.77 2.58 -20.34
CA PHE A 109 -8.56 1.95 -19.76
C PHE A 109 -8.86 0.65 -19.02
N GLU A 110 -8.33 -0.45 -19.56
CA GLU A 110 -8.48 -1.80 -19.05
C GLU A 110 -8.00 -1.93 -17.60
N GLN A 111 -8.83 -2.58 -16.77
CA GLN A 111 -8.50 -2.98 -15.41
C GLN A 111 -8.49 -4.52 -15.38
N LYS A 112 -7.31 -5.11 -15.22
CA LYS A 112 -7.12 -6.56 -15.24
C LYS A 112 -6.92 -7.08 -13.82
N VAL A 113 -7.76 -8.02 -13.40
CA VAL A 113 -7.63 -8.73 -12.12
C VAL A 113 -7.15 -10.15 -12.38
N ILE A 114 -6.06 -10.54 -11.74
CA ILE A 114 -5.40 -11.84 -11.89
C ILE A 114 -5.55 -12.61 -10.58
N LEU A 115 -6.12 -13.82 -10.66
CA LEU A 115 -6.08 -14.78 -9.56
C LEU A 115 -4.71 -15.47 -9.58
N GLY A 116 -3.87 -15.19 -8.58
CA GLY A 116 -2.53 -15.76 -8.52
C GLY A 116 -1.64 -15.17 -7.43
N ASP A 117 -0.56 -15.89 -7.12
CA ASP A 117 0.47 -15.45 -6.18
C ASP A 117 1.33 -14.35 -6.80
N CYS A 118 1.56 -13.25 -6.06
CA CYS A 118 2.43 -12.17 -6.50
C CYS A 118 3.86 -12.63 -6.79
N ARG A 119 4.32 -13.75 -6.22
CA ARG A 119 5.62 -14.36 -6.55
C ARG A 119 5.74 -14.74 -8.03
N ASP A 120 4.62 -14.95 -8.71
CA ASP A 120 4.53 -15.26 -10.13
C ASP A 120 4.38 -14.02 -11.03
N LEU A 121 4.60 -12.82 -10.49
CA LEU A 121 4.41 -11.52 -11.17
C LEU A 121 4.96 -11.49 -12.61
N LEU A 122 6.18 -12.01 -12.82
CA LEU A 122 6.87 -11.94 -14.11
C LEU A 122 6.22 -12.81 -15.21
N LYS A 123 5.30 -13.71 -14.86
CA LYS A 123 4.51 -14.47 -15.86
C LYS A 123 3.44 -13.61 -16.52
N TRP A 124 3.06 -12.51 -15.89
CA TRP A 124 1.86 -11.73 -16.24
C TRP A 124 2.17 -10.30 -16.67
N ILE A 125 3.30 -9.76 -16.22
CA ILE A 125 3.65 -8.35 -16.38
C ILE A 125 4.96 -8.23 -17.15
N GLU A 126 4.91 -7.50 -18.25
CA GLU A 126 6.09 -7.26 -19.09
C GLU A 126 7.16 -6.43 -18.36
N PRO A 127 8.46 -6.72 -18.56
CA PRO A 127 9.54 -5.88 -18.06
C PRO A 127 9.40 -4.42 -18.51
N ASN A 128 9.78 -3.48 -17.65
CA ASN A 128 9.72 -2.03 -17.94
C ASN A 128 8.37 -1.55 -18.50
N SER A 129 7.25 -2.07 -18.01
CA SER A 129 5.90 -1.70 -18.45
C SER A 129 5.11 -0.88 -17.44
N VAL A 130 5.44 -1.01 -16.15
CA VAL A 130 4.71 -0.39 -15.03
C VAL A 130 5.27 1.00 -14.73
N GLN A 131 4.39 2.00 -14.66
CA GLN A 131 4.77 3.35 -14.23
C GLN A 131 4.76 3.48 -12.71
N LEU A 132 3.73 2.92 -12.05
CA LEU A 132 3.57 2.98 -10.60
C LEU A 132 3.12 1.63 -10.09
N THR A 133 3.84 1.07 -9.13
CA THR A 133 3.25 0.09 -8.20
C THR A 133 2.71 0.84 -6.99
N PHE A 134 1.44 0.64 -6.64
CA PHE A 134 0.84 1.22 -5.44
C PHE A 134 0.13 0.13 -4.67
N THR A 135 0.56 -0.14 -3.44
CA THR A 135 0.08 -1.32 -2.71
C THR A 135 0.14 -1.16 -1.21
N SER A 136 -0.59 -2.01 -0.50
CA SER A 136 -0.44 -2.28 0.92
C SER A 136 -0.24 -3.79 1.06
N PRO A 137 0.92 -4.27 1.52
CA PRO A 137 1.09 -5.71 1.72
C PRO A 137 0.12 -6.21 2.80
N PRO A 138 -0.30 -7.49 2.74
CA PRO A 138 -0.90 -8.13 3.89
C PRO A 138 0.19 -8.16 4.97
N TYR A 139 0.05 -7.28 5.96
CA TYR A 139 0.93 -7.28 7.12
C TYR A 139 1.03 -8.70 7.63
N ALA A 140 2.26 -9.13 7.98
CA ALA A 140 2.59 -10.46 8.51
C ALA A 140 1.66 -10.89 9.68
N ASN A 141 2.03 -11.95 10.40
CA ASN A 141 1.25 -12.52 11.52
C ASN A 141 0.78 -11.53 12.63
N PHE A 142 1.06 -10.22 12.55
CA PHE A 142 0.49 -9.14 13.35
C PHE A 142 -1.05 -9.13 13.45
N ILE A 143 -1.78 -9.50 12.39
CA ILE A 143 -3.26 -9.56 12.41
C ILE A 143 -3.73 -10.69 13.35
N LEU A 144 -3.20 -11.88 13.15
CA LEU A 144 -3.43 -13.07 13.97
C LEU A 144 -2.97 -12.86 15.42
N ARG A 145 -1.81 -12.24 15.64
CA ARG A 145 -1.31 -11.87 16.98
C ARG A 145 -2.23 -10.86 17.68
N SER A 146 -2.71 -9.85 16.97
CA SER A 146 -3.70 -8.91 17.55
C SER A 146 -4.99 -9.62 17.97
N LEU A 147 -5.39 -10.68 17.25
CA LEU A 147 -6.52 -11.53 17.63
C LEU A 147 -6.22 -12.40 18.85
N GLU A 148 -5.02 -12.97 18.95
CA GLU A 148 -4.58 -13.77 20.11
C GLU A 148 -4.43 -12.93 21.38
N ASP A 149 -3.85 -11.73 21.28
CA ASP A 149 -3.69 -10.79 22.39
C ASP A 149 -5.05 -10.38 22.97
N ARG A 150 -6.07 -10.22 22.13
CA ARG A 150 -7.45 -9.95 22.57
C ARG A 150 -8.09 -11.13 23.28
N LYS A 151 -7.75 -12.36 22.89
CA LYS A 151 -8.25 -13.57 23.58
C LYS A 151 -7.65 -13.68 24.98
N LYS A 152 -6.39 -13.22 25.15
CA LYS A 152 -5.65 -13.24 26.43
C LYS A 152 -5.93 -12.01 27.32
N ALA A 153 -6.38 -10.89 26.76
CA ALA A 153 -6.73 -9.70 27.53
C ALA A 153 -7.92 -9.96 28.47
N HIS A 154 -7.79 -9.59 29.75
CA HIS A 154 -8.88 -9.68 30.72
C HIS A 154 -10.10 -8.87 30.24
N LYS A 155 -11.15 -9.57 29.80
CA LYS A 155 -12.39 -9.01 29.22
C LYS A 155 -13.12 -8.03 30.15
N SER A 156 -12.79 -8.02 31.45
CA SER A 156 -13.37 -7.16 32.49
C SER A 156 -12.61 -5.85 32.73
N SER A 157 -11.46 -5.63 32.09
CA SER A 157 -10.72 -4.38 32.24
C SER A 157 -11.46 -3.25 31.53
N TRP A 158 -11.69 -2.14 32.25
CA TRP A 158 -12.26 -0.90 31.70
C TRP A 158 -11.45 -0.35 30.50
N LEU A 159 -10.18 -0.73 30.37
CA LEU A 159 -9.32 -0.37 29.23
C LEU A 159 -9.67 -1.16 27.95
N VAL A 160 -10.20 -2.38 28.08
CA VAL A 160 -10.54 -3.25 26.94
C VAL A 160 -11.87 -2.82 26.31
N SER A 161 -12.83 -2.34 27.11
CA SER A 161 -14.14 -1.88 26.61
C SER A 161 -14.07 -0.64 25.72
N LEU A 162 -12.97 0.11 25.77
CA LEU A 162 -12.72 1.30 24.93
C LEU A 162 -12.12 0.96 23.54
N ASN A 163 -11.58 -0.25 23.34
CA ASN A 163 -10.90 -0.61 22.09
C ASN A 163 -11.86 -1.27 21.08
N LYS A 164 -12.43 -0.47 20.17
CA LYS A 164 -13.43 -0.89 19.15
C LYS A 164 -12.85 -1.37 17.81
N SER A 165 -11.53 -1.55 17.70
CA SER A 165 -10.92 -1.93 16.41
C SER A 165 -11.32 -3.35 16.00
N VAL A 166 -11.72 -3.59 14.75
CA VAL A 166 -12.04 -4.94 14.23
C VAL A 166 -10.85 -5.41 13.39
N VAL A 167 -10.29 -6.56 13.72
CA VAL A 167 -9.21 -7.21 12.96
C VAL A 167 -9.81 -8.47 12.34
N ARG A 168 -9.66 -8.68 11.04
CA ARG A 168 -10.14 -9.88 10.34
C ARG A 168 -8.96 -10.54 9.65
N GLN A 169 -8.85 -11.86 9.83
CA GLN A 169 -7.93 -12.68 9.05
C GLN A 169 -8.49 -12.83 7.64
N TYR A 170 -7.63 -12.70 6.63
CA TYR A 170 -8.00 -12.77 5.21
C TYR A 170 -8.21 -14.23 4.76
N GLY A 171 -7.42 -15.15 5.31
CA GLY A 171 -7.53 -16.59 5.12
C GLY A 171 -6.35 -17.36 5.75
N GLU A 172 -6.29 -18.66 5.50
CA GLU A 172 -5.26 -19.58 6.02
C GLU A 172 -4.29 -20.08 4.93
N ASP A 173 -4.30 -19.45 3.74
CA ASP A 173 -3.42 -19.89 2.66
C ASP A 173 -1.94 -19.67 3.07
N PRO A 174 -1.09 -20.70 3.01
CA PRO A 174 0.31 -20.59 3.43
C PRO A 174 1.14 -19.68 2.51
N ARG A 175 0.64 -19.39 1.30
CA ARG A 175 1.27 -18.45 0.37
C ARG A 175 1.02 -17.00 0.75
N ASP A 176 -0.05 -16.74 1.51
CA ASP A 176 -0.40 -15.41 2.00
C ASP A 176 0.72 -14.87 2.90
N PHE A 177 1.24 -13.72 2.49
CA PHE A 177 2.30 -13.03 3.22
C PHE A 177 1.85 -12.64 4.64
N GLY A 178 0.55 -12.46 4.86
CA GLY A 178 -0.02 -12.19 6.18
C GLY A 178 0.07 -13.35 7.17
N ASN A 179 0.28 -14.58 6.67
CA ASN A 179 0.43 -15.78 7.49
C ASN A 179 1.89 -16.14 7.79
N LEU A 180 2.86 -15.38 7.24
CA LEU A 180 4.28 -15.65 7.42
C LEU A 180 4.82 -15.10 8.76
N PRO A 181 5.79 -15.79 9.38
CA PRO A 181 6.69 -15.21 10.36
C PRO A 181 7.41 -13.97 9.78
N TYR A 182 7.73 -13.01 10.63
CA TYR A 182 8.23 -11.70 10.17
C TYR A 182 9.53 -11.79 9.36
N ASP A 183 10.48 -12.63 9.77
CA ASP A 183 11.71 -12.89 9.03
C ASP A 183 11.44 -13.45 7.62
N LYS A 184 10.56 -14.44 7.51
CA LYS A 184 10.16 -15.02 6.22
C LYS A 184 9.36 -14.04 5.36
N PHE A 185 8.55 -13.20 6.00
CA PHE A 185 7.82 -12.14 5.34
C PHE A 185 8.78 -11.11 4.72
N ILE A 186 9.80 -10.64 5.45
CA ILE A 186 10.80 -9.71 4.92
C ILE A 186 11.57 -10.33 3.75
N GLU A 187 11.97 -11.60 3.84
CA GLU A 187 12.61 -12.28 2.70
C GLU A 187 11.69 -12.36 1.47
N ALA A 188 10.40 -12.61 1.68
CA ALA A 188 9.42 -12.59 0.60
C ALA A 188 9.22 -11.17 0.03
N VAL A 189 9.26 -10.13 0.87
CA VAL A 189 9.24 -8.72 0.45
C VAL A 189 10.46 -8.37 -0.40
N LYS A 190 11.67 -8.84 -0.02
CA LYS A 190 12.89 -8.64 -0.82
C LYS A 190 12.80 -9.30 -2.19
N ASP A 191 12.28 -10.53 -2.25
CA ASP A 191 12.07 -11.23 -3.52
C ASP A 191 11.08 -10.51 -4.44
N ILE A 192 9.93 -10.07 -3.90
CA ILE A 192 8.94 -9.33 -4.70
C ILE A 192 9.48 -7.96 -5.13
N MET A 193 10.28 -7.26 -4.31
CA MET A 193 10.91 -5.98 -4.70
C MET A 193 11.83 -6.14 -5.92
N LYS A 194 12.60 -7.24 -6.01
CA LYS A 194 13.42 -7.54 -7.20
C LYS A 194 12.56 -7.72 -8.46
N LYS A 195 11.44 -8.43 -8.34
CA LYS A 195 10.50 -8.62 -9.46
C LYS A 195 9.80 -7.31 -9.85
N LEU A 196 9.41 -6.50 -8.87
CA LEU A 196 8.86 -5.17 -9.09
C LEU A 196 9.87 -4.27 -9.82
N PHE A 197 11.15 -4.32 -9.44
CA PHE A 197 12.21 -3.57 -10.12
C PHE A 197 12.30 -3.93 -11.61
N VAL A 198 12.19 -5.21 -11.96
CA VAL A 198 12.21 -5.67 -13.37
C VAL A 198 11.06 -5.07 -14.18
N VAL A 199 9.83 -5.07 -13.64
CA VAL A 199 8.63 -4.61 -14.36
C VAL A 199 8.45 -3.09 -14.34
N THR A 200 9.03 -2.38 -13.38
CA THR A 200 8.98 -0.92 -13.32
C THR A 200 9.79 -0.30 -14.46
N LYS A 201 9.23 0.72 -15.13
CA LYS A 201 9.93 1.53 -16.14
C LYS A 201 11.09 2.31 -15.53
N PRO A 202 12.17 2.60 -16.28
CA PRO A 202 13.14 3.61 -15.86
C PRO A 202 12.45 4.93 -15.50
N GLY A 203 12.76 5.48 -14.33
CA GLY A 203 12.08 6.66 -13.78
C GLY A 203 10.69 6.42 -13.18
N GLY A 204 10.16 5.19 -13.27
CA GLY A 204 8.91 4.76 -12.63
C GLY A 204 9.04 4.55 -11.13
N TYR A 205 7.91 4.37 -10.47
CA TYR A 205 7.77 4.44 -9.02
C TYR A 205 7.19 3.16 -8.41
N ASN A 206 7.50 2.93 -7.15
CA ASN A 206 6.95 1.88 -6.33
C ASN A 206 6.63 2.44 -4.94
N VAL A 207 5.37 2.40 -4.54
CA VAL A 207 4.86 3.06 -3.34
C VAL A 207 4.14 2.06 -2.46
N TRP A 208 4.66 1.88 -1.25
CA TRP A 208 4.16 0.91 -0.28
C TRP A 208 3.52 1.64 0.90
N VAL A 209 2.22 1.39 1.10
CA VAL A 209 1.44 1.88 2.24
C VAL A 209 1.64 0.92 3.40
N VAL A 210 2.51 1.29 4.34
CA VAL A 210 2.95 0.42 5.44
C VAL A 210 2.90 1.11 6.78
N LYS A 211 2.50 0.36 7.79
CA LYS A 211 2.41 0.81 9.17
C LYS A 211 3.45 0.12 10.04
N ASP A 212 4.14 0.90 10.84
CA ASP A 212 4.99 0.39 11.91
C ASP A 212 4.15 -0.23 13.03
N CYS A 213 4.75 -1.16 13.74
CA CYS A 213 4.08 -1.88 14.80
C CYS A 213 5.01 -2.14 15.99
N ARG A 214 4.48 -2.80 17.02
CA ARG A 214 5.22 -3.19 18.21
C ARG A 214 5.02 -4.68 18.45
N ASP A 215 6.06 -5.34 18.94
CA ASP A 215 6.03 -6.75 19.31
C ASP A 215 6.83 -7.00 20.60
N PRO A 216 6.47 -6.32 21.71
CA PRO A 216 7.24 -6.39 22.96
C PRO A 216 7.27 -7.81 23.54
N GLN A 217 6.28 -8.65 23.22
CA GLN A 217 6.21 -10.04 23.69
C GLN A 217 7.34 -10.92 23.13
N ASN A 218 7.89 -10.57 21.96
CA ASN A 218 9.04 -11.26 21.35
C ASN A 218 10.33 -10.45 21.46
N GLY A 219 10.42 -9.54 22.43
CA GLY A 219 11.61 -8.72 22.67
C GLY A 219 11.84 -7.60 21.64
N LYS A 220 10.87 -7.31 20.76
CA LYS A 220 10.93 -6.23 19.77
C LYS A 220 10.02 -5.06 20.16
N PRO A 221 10.50 -4.08 20.94
CA PRO A 221 9.65 -3.00 21.44
C PRO A 221 9.06 -2.13 20.32
N PHE A 222 9.70 -2.10 19.15
CA PHE A 222 9.28 -1.39 17.96
C PHE A 222 9.74 -2.16 16.71
N ILE A 223 8.92 -2.14 15.67
CA ILE A 223 9.20 -2.69 14.35
C ILE A 223 8.93 -1.57 13.36
N ASP A 224 10.02 -1.00 12.85
CA ASP A 224 10.09 0.07 11.85
C ASP A 224 9.93 -0.49 10.43
N PHE A 225 8.80 -1.16 10.19
CA PHE A 225 8.56 -1.88 8.94
C PHE A 225 8.71 -0.99 7.69
N HIS A 226 8.42 0.30 7.77
CA HIS A 226 8.67 1.22 6.66
C HIS A 226 10.15 1.26 6.24
N SER A 227 11.08 1.18 7.20
CA SER A 227 12.53 1.19 6.93
C SER A 227 12.97 -0.13 6.30
N ASP A 228 12.44 -1.27 6.76
CA ASP A 228 12.72 -2.57 6.14
C ASP A 228 12.27 -2.62 4.68
N VAL A 229 11.12 -2.01 4.37
CA VAL A 229 10.62 -1.89 2.98
C VAL A 229 11.52 -0.99 2.14
N ALA A 230 11.99 0.13 2.70
CA ALA A 230 12.93 1.02 2.01
C ALA A 230 14.23 0.29 1.66
N HIS A 231 14.85 -0.39 2.64
CA HIS A 231 16.06 -1.18 2.43
C HIS A 231 15.85 -2.32 1.42
N ALA A 232 14.73 -3.05 1.49
CA ALA A 232 14.40 -4.08 0.51
C ALA A 232 14.28 -3.51 -0.92
N GLY A 233 13.78 -2.28 -1.06
CA GLY A 233 13.75 -1.54 -2.31
C GLY A 233 15.13 -1.18 -2.83
N GLU A 234 15.99 -0.64 -1.97
CA GLU A 234 17.37 -0.28 -2.32
C GLU A 234 18.21 -1.52 -2.70
N GLU A 235 18.06 -2.62 -1.96
CA GLU A 235 18.67 -3.92 -2.28
C GLU A 235 18.24 -4.43 -3.66
N ALA A 236 17.01 -4.12 -4.10
CA ALA A 236 16.50 -4.47 -5.43
C ALA A 236 16.98 -3.50 -6.54
N GLY A 237 17.60 -2.37 -6.19
CA GLY A 237 18.13 -1.37 -7.12
C GLY A 237 17.28 -0.10 -7.27
N PHE A 238 16.18 0.02 -6.51
CA PHE A 238 15.44 1.29 -6.46
C PHE A 238 16.23 2.36 -5.69
N LEU A 239 15.92 3.62 -5.96
CA LEU A 239 16.31 4.75 -5.12
C LEU A 239 15.24 4.96 -4.06
N TYR A 240 15.63 5.13 -2.80
CA TYR A 240 14.73 5.64 -1.78
C TYR A 240 14.43 7.11 -2.06
N HIS A 241 13.25 7.38 -2.60
CA HIS A 241 12.93 8.66 -3.24
C HIS A 241 12.30 9.66 -2.29
N ASP A 242 11.27 9.22 -1.55
CA ASP A 242 10.52 10.06 -0.63
C ASP A 242 9.88 9.20 0.48
N LEU A 243 9.55 9.85 1.59
CA LEU A 243 8.71 9.28 2.65
C LEU A 243 7.55 10.21 2.94
N ILE A 244 6.33 9.68 2.81
CA ILE A 244 5.09 10.41 3.06
C ILE A 244 4.42 9.83 4.30
N ILE A 245 3.88 10.69 5.16
CA ILE A 245 3.18 10.31 6.39
C ILE A 245 1.69 10.54 6.20
N TRP A 246 0.90 9.48 6.25
CA TRP A 246 -0.55 9.56 6.39
C TRP A 246 -0.91 9.63 7.87
N ASP A 247 -1.26 10.83 8.33
CA ASP A 247 -1.66 11.11 9.71
C ASP A 247 -3.14 10.75 9.94
N GLN A 248 -3.40 9.80 10.86
CA GLN A 248 -4.74 9.32 11.18
C GLN A 248 -5.18 9.67 12.60
N ASN A 249 -4.50 10.61 13.28
CA ASN A 249 -4.86 11.03 14.65
C ASN A 249 -6.30 11.56 14.76
N GLU A 250 -6.82 12.23 13.72
CA GLU A 250 -8.20 12.72 13.72
C GLU A 250 -9.27 11.61 13.58
N GLN A 251 -8.87 10.40 13.16
CA GLN A 251 -9.77 9.26 12.95
C GLN A 251 -9.58 8.12 13.96
N ARG A 252 -8.49 8.14 14.74
CA ARG A 252 -8.15 7.09 15.70
C ARG A 252 -7.98 7.69 17.08
N SER A 253 -8.77 7.22 18.03
CA SER A 253 -8.61 7.58 19.43
C SER A 253 -7.25 7.09 19.97
N LEU A 254 -6.63 7.89 20.84
CA LEU A 254 -5.44 7.48 21.58
C LEU A 254 -5.82 6.43 22.61
N VAL A 255 -4.96 5.44 22.79
CA VAL A 255 -5.09 4.42 23.82
C VAL A 255 -3.98 4.56 24.86
N LEU A 256 -4.28 4.25 26.11
CA LEU A 256 -3.28 4.22 27.18
C LEU A 256 -2.42 2.96 27.03
N LEU A 257 -1.11 3.12 26.81
CA LEU A 257 -0.19 2.01 26.54
C LEU A 257 0.94 1.96 27.57
N GLY A 258 1.19 0.76 28.11
CA GLY A 258 2.30 0.46 29.01
C GLY A 258 2.20 1.01 30.44
N TYR A 259 1.18 1.82 30.74
CA TYR A 259 0.96 2.37 32.08
C TYR A 259 0.77 1.27 33.16
N PRO A 260 1.30 1.46 34.38
CA PRO A 260 2.22 2.54 34.80
C PRO A 260 3.69 2.20 34.55
N SER A 261 4.00 1.04 33.96
CA SER A 261 5.34 0.44 34.01
C SER A 261 6.28 0.93 32.91
N VAL A 262 5.78 1.18 31.70
CA VAL A 262 6.57 1.56 30.52
C VAL A 262 5.76 2.58 29.70
N PHE A 263 6.43 3.61 29.16
CA PHE A 263 5.76 4.59 28.30
C PHE A 263 5.84 4.17 26.83
N TYR A 264 4.68 4.05 26.16
CA TYR A 264 4.62 3.82 24.71
C TYR A 264 3.82 4.92 24.02
N VAL A 265 4.40 5.50 22.96
CA VAL A 265 3.68 6.41 22.06
C VAL A 265 2.67 5.64 21.20
N ASN A 266 1.53 6.27 20.93
CA ASN A 266 0.53 5.77 20.00
C ASN A 266 1.04 5.89 18.56
N ILE A 267 0.94 4.82 17.77
CA ILE A 267 1.28 4.83 16.35
C ILE A 267 -0.02 5.00 15.57
N ASN A 268 -0.41 6.26 15.35
CA ASN A 268 -1.64 6.64 14.64
C ASN A 268 -1.40 7.17 13.22
N HIS A 269 -0.21 6.96 12.68
CA HIS A 269 0.11 7.27 11.29
C HIS A 269 0.44 5.98 10.53
N THR A 270 0.42 6.08 9.21
CA THR A 270 0.88 5.06 8.26
C THR A 270 1.87 5.75 7.31
N PHE A 271 2.89 5.04 6.86
CA PHE A 271 3.88 5.54 5.92
C PHE A 271 3.55 5.14 4.49
N LEU A 272 3.87 6.02 3.55
CA LEU A 272 3.97 5.71 2.13
C LEU A 272 5.45 5.79 1.78
N VAL A 273 6.09 4.63 1.67
CA VAL A 273 7.49 4.50 1.28
C VAL A 273 7.57 4.62 -0.23
N VAL A 274 8.21 5.68 -0.73
CA VAL A 274 8.28 5.97 -2.16
C VAL A 274 9.67 5.59 -2.68
N LEU A 275 9.68 4.64 -3.60
CA LEU A 275 10.86 4.15 -4.29
C LEU A 275 10.79 4.55 -5.76
N ARG A 276 11.95 4.84 -6.38
CA ARG A 276 12.03 5.23 -7.79
C ARG A 276 13.09 4.43 -8.51
N LYS A 277 12.75 3.84 -9.65
CA LYS A 277 13.74 3.18 -10.50
C LYS A 277 14.62 4.25 -11.16
N PRO A 278 15.95 4.14 -11.11
CA PRO A 278 16.83 5.08 -11.81
C PRO A 278 16.44 5.26 -13.28
N LEU A 279 16.67 6.46 -13.81
CA LEU A 279 16.64 6.65 -15.27
C LEU A 279 17.75 5.79 -15.88
N MET A 280 17.55 5.28 -17.10
CA MET A 280 18.68 4.72 -17.83
C MET A 280 19.67 5.85 -18.09
N ASN A 281 20.92 5.69 -17.64
CA ASN A 281 21.99 6.61 -18.02
C ASN A 281 22.09 6.58 -19.55
N ASN A 282 21.67 7.66 -20.20
CA ASN A 282 22.16 7.90 -21.56
C ASN A 282 23.66 8.08 -21.42
N ALA A 283 24.44 7.21 -22.06
CA ALA A 283 25.89 7.30 -22.15
C ALA A 283 26.35 8.52 -23.00
N ARG A 284 25.67 9.68 -22.89
CA ARG A 284 25.91 10.90 -23.66
C ARG A 284 26.22 12.15 -22.82
N ASP A 285 26.15 12.08 -21.49
CA ASP A 285 26.47 13.23 -20.63
C ASP A 285 27.87 13.12 -19.99
N LYS A 286 28.76 12.31 -20.57
CA LYS A 286 30.21 12.36 -20.33
C LYS A 286 30.93 12.53 -21.67
N ALA A 287 30.78 13.71 -22.25
CA ALA A 287 31.66 14.24 -23.30
C ALA A 287 32.20 15.59 -22.81
#